data_AF-A0A523AMG1-F1
#
_entry.id   AF-A0A523AMG1-F1
#
_cell.length_a   1.000
_cell.length_b   1.000
_cell.length_c   1.000
_cell.angle_alpha   90.00
_cell.angle_beta   90.00
_cell.angle_gamma   90.00
#
_symmetry.space_group_name_H-M   'P 1'
#
loop_
_entity.id
_entity.type
_entity.pdbx_description
1 polymer ?
#
loop_
_entity_poly.entity_id
_entity_poly.type
_entity_poly.pdbx_seq_one_letter_code
_entity_poly.pdbx_strand_id
1 'polypeptide(L)'
;MIVEGLLLDVDQAEEGLPFVTLYLKRGGRVEAILDRAFEPSFYLIAEDPHRAARMISKVEVQEKGRIIRPKGVEVVRRRKLGREMEVVRVVLEGPRDLTPLRHAIRELPGMKGFYGFDLPLTRQYLIERGLVPLEGVRVEGEEREGTLIATLPPERRSGFQEELEMMSFDIEVYNPGGIPRSDRDPVIMVSLAAPDGFRKVLTWKEVEGAPDFVEVLGSEREMLERFVELVGERGVDLLLGYNTDFFDFPY
;
A
#
# COMPACT_ATOMS: atom_id res chain seq x y z
N MET A 1 8.46 13.26 -18.50
CA MET A 1 8.50 14.06 -17.26
C MET A 1 9.34 13.31 -16.24
N ILE A 2 10.14 14.01 -15.42
CA ILE A 2 10.88 13.40 -14.31
C ILE A 2 10.32 13.95 -13.02
N VAL A 3 9.97 13.06 -12.09
CA VAL A 3 9.49 13.39 -10.75
C VAL A 3 10.42 12.74 -9.73
N GLU A 4 10.75 13.49 -8.68
CA GLU A 4 11.48 12.99 -7.53
C GLU A 4 10.70 13.36 -6.28
N GLY A 5 10.50 12.40 -5.38
CA GLY A 5 9.73 12.60 -4.15
C GLY A 5 10.03 11.53 -3.11
N LEU A 6 9.60 11.78 -1.88
CA LEU A 6 9.71 10.85 -0.76
C LEU A 6 8.59 9.80 -0.87
N LEU A 7 8.95 8.52 -0.87
CA LEU A 7 7.97 7.44 -0.96
C LEU A 7 7.21 7.27 0.36
N LEU A 8 5.94 7.69 0.40
CA LEU A 8 5.08 7.54 1.57
C LEU A 8 4.44 6.16 1.62
N ASP A 9 3.86 5.73 0.50
CA ASP A 9 3.11 4.47 0.45
C ASP A 9 3.13 3.85 -0.95
N VAL A 10 2.82 2.55 -0.99
CA VAL A 10 2.65 1.77 -2.23
C VAL A 10 1.40 0.92 -2.12
N ASP A 11 0.50 1.10 -3.08
CA ASP A 11 -0.74 0.35 -3.16
C ASP A 11 -0.88 -0.40 -4.49
N GLN A 12 -1.86 -1.30 -4.56
CA GLN A 12 -2.26 -2.00 -5.78
C GLN A 12 -3.75 -1.77 -6.03
N ALA A 13 -4.15 -1.59 -7.28
CA ALA A 13 -5.58 -1.53 -7.62
C ALA A 13 -6.25 -2.90 -7.37
N GLU A 14 -7.35 -2.93 -6.61
CA GLU A 14 -8.09 -4.17 -6.29
C GLU A 14 -8.86 -4.75 -7.48
N GLU A 15 -9.28 -3.91 -8.44
CA GLU A 15 -10.08 -4.32 -9.60
C GLU A 15 -9.39 -4.00 -10.93
N GLY A 16 -8.76 -5.03 -11.53
CA GLY A 16 -8.23 -4.95 -12.90
C GLY A 16 -6.85 -5.57 -13.08
N LEU A 17 -6.06 -4.99 -13.99
CA LEU A 17 -4.66 -5.35 -14.18
C LEU A 17 -3.85 -4.92 -12.95
N PRO A 18 -2.87 -5.72 -12.49
CA PRO A 18 -2.10 -5.46 -11.27
C PRO A 18 -1.12 -4.31 -11.50
N PHE A 19 -1.63 -3.07 -11.43
CA PHE A 19 -0.80 -1.88 -11.45
C PHE A 19 -0.42 -1.52 -10.02
N VAL A 20 0.82 -1.09 -9.86
CA VAL A 20 1.32 -0.59 -8.58
C VAL A 20 1.23 0.93 -8.59
N THR A 21 0.65 1.50 -7.55
CA THR A 21 0.58 2.95 -7.33
C THR A 21 1.62 3.33 -6.29
N LEU A 22 2.50 4.27 -6.61
CA LEU A 22 3.42 4.90 -5.67
C LEU A 22 2.84 6.25 -5.25
N TYR A 23 2.82 6.52 -3.95
CA TYR A 23 2.47 7.83 -3.39
C TYR A 23 3.76 8.56 -3.00
N LEU A 24 4.14 9.57 -3.77
CA LEU A 24 5.36 10.35 -3.55
C LEU A 24 5.01 11.73 -2.99
N LYS A 25 5.59 12.09 -1.84
CA LYS A 25 5.54 13.46 -1.32
C LYS A 25 6.62 14.31 -1.98
N ARG A 26 6.23 15.47 -2.51
CA ARG A 26 7.13 16.46 -3.08
C ARG A 26 6.55 17.85 -2.93
N GLY A 27 7.34 18.80 -2.42
CA GLY A 27 6.93 20.20 -2.35
C GLY A 27 5.62 20.40 -1.58
N GLY A 28 5.45 19.68 -0.47
CA GLY A 28 4.24 19.73 0.35
C GLY A 28 3.02 18.97 -0.19
N ARG A 29 3.08 18.34 -1.38
CA ARG A 29 1.94 17.60 -1.96
C ARG A 29 2.28 16.14 -2.21
N VAL A 30 1.26 15.28 -2.12
CA VAL A 30 1.38 13.86 -2.48
C VAL A 30 0.90 13.66 -3.90
N GLU A 31 1.74 13.09 -4.75
CA GLU A 31 1.44 12.71 -6.12
C GLU A 31 1.33 11.19 -6.23
N ALA A 32 0.27 10.71 -6.89
CA ALA A 32 0.09 9.30 -7.19
C ALA A 32 0.68 8.96 -8.57
N ILE A 33 1.49 7.91 -8.62
CA ILE A 33 2.23 7.50 -9.82
C ILE A 33 1.97 6.03 -10.10
N LEU A 34 1.55 5.69 -11.32
CA LEU A 34 1.26 4.31 -11.72
C LEU A 34 2.46 3.65 -12.41
N ASP A 35 2.94 2.52 -11.89
CA ASP A 35 3.81 1.58 -12.61
C ASP A 35 2.96 0.41 -13.14
N ARG A 36 2.70 0.44 -14.45
CA ARG A 36 1.92 -0.59 -15.15
C ARG A 36 2.76 -1.74 -15.71
N ALA A 37 4.09 -1.61 -15.66
CA ALA A 37 5.01 -2.57 -16.25
C ALA A 37 5.43 -3.67 -15.27
N PHE A 38 5.10 -3.54 -13.98
CA PHE A 38 5.40 -4.57 -13.00
C PHE A 38 4.50 -5.79 -13.18
N GLU A 39 5.11 -6.97 -13.17
CA GLU A 39 4.40 -8.23 -13.36
C GLU A 39 4.51 -9.09 -12.12
N PRO A 40 3.38 -9.49 -11.49
CA PRO A 40 3.38 -10.41 -10.37
C PRO A 40 4.09 -11.70 -10.76
N SER A 41 4.98 -12.19 -9.89
CA SER A 41 5.74 -13.40 -10.17
C SER A 41 6.10 -14.14 -8.91
N PHE A 42 6.47 -15.41 -9.04
CA PHE A 42 7.10 -16.14 -7.94
C PHE A 42 8.32 -16.89 -8.46
N TYR A 43 9.18 -17.30 -7.52
CA TYR A 43 10.46 -17.89 -7.83
C TYR A 43 10.50 -19.34 -7.34
N LEU A 44 11.25 -20.17 -8.03
CA LEU A 44 11.52 -21.53 -7.58
C LEU A 44 12.95 -21.98 -7.87
N ILE A 45 13.44 -22.85 -7.00
CA ILE A 45 14.71 -23.54 -7.15
C ILE A 45 14.42 -24.93 -7.69
N ALA A 46 15.16 -25.34 -8.71
CA ALA A 46 15.08 -26.68 -9.28
C ALA A 46 16.47 -27.34 -9.36
N GLU A 47 16.51 -28.65 -9.57
CA GLU A 47 17.75 -29.38 -9.88
C GLU A 47 18.42 -28.87 -11.16
N ASP A 48 17.61 -28.66 -12.20
CA ASP A 48 18.01 -28.07 -13.48
C ASP A 48 17.01 -26.94 -13.81
N PRO A 49 17.35 -25.67 -13.54
CA PRO A 49 16.48 -24.53 -13.80
C PRO A 49 16.04 -24.41 -15.27
N HIS A 50 16.92 -24.73 -16.23
CA HIS A 50 16.58 -24.62 -17.65
C HIS A 50 15.60 -25.70 -18.10
N ARG A 51 15.78 -26.95 -17.62
CA ARG A 51 14.81 -28.02 -17.86
C ARG A 51 13.48 -27.72 -17.18
N ALA A 52 13.51 -27.26 -15.93
CA ALA A 52 12.30 -26.86 -15.20
C ALA A 52 11.55 -25.77 -15.95
N ALA A 53 12.23 -24.71 -16.41
CA ALA A 53 11.60 -23.62 -17.17
C ALA A 53 10.86 -24.12 -18.43
N ARG A 54 11.46 -25.04 -19.20
CA ARG A 54 10.83 -25.65 -20.39
C ARG A 54 9.62 -26.54 -20.06
N MET A 55 9.57 -27.13 -18.87
CA MET A 55 8.43 -27.93 -18.41
C MET A 55 7.31 -27.01 -17.92
N ILE A 56 7.65 -26.02 -17.10
CA ILE A 56 6.72 -25.06 -16.53
C ILE A 56 6.04 -24.23 -17.62
N SER A 57 6.77 -23.84 -18.68
CA SER A 57 6.20 -23.10 -19.81
C SER A 57 5.11 -23.86 -20.57
N LYS A 58 4.97 -25.17 -20.34
CA LYS A 58 3.94 -26.05 -20.94
C LYS A 58 2.85 -26.45 -19.94
N VAL A 59 2.93 -25.97 -18.69
CA VAL A 59 1.90 -26.26 -17.68
C VAL A 59 0.63 -25.52 -18.06
N GLU A 60 -0.45 -26.28 -18.07
CA GLU A 60 -1.80 -25.78 -18.28
C GLU A 60 -2.71 -26.38 -17.20
N VAL A 61 -3.43 -25.53 -16.48
CA VAL A 61 -4.34 -25.93 -15.42
C VAL A 61 -5.75 -25.49 -15.79
N GLN A 62 -6.71 -26.41 -15.78
CA GLN A 62 -8.11 -26.06 -15.90
C GLN A 62 -8.72 -25.91 -14.52
N GLU A 63 -9.23 -24.72 -14.22
CA GLU A 63 -9.93 -24.44 -12.96
C GLU A 63 -11.15 -23.56 -13.23
N LYS A 64 -12.32 -23.96 -12.72
CA LYS A 64 -13.59 -23.22 -12.84
C LYS A 64 -13.92 -22.78 -14.29
N GLY A 65 -13.57 -23.61 -15.27
CA GLY A 65 -13.82 -23.34 -16.70
C GLY A 65 -12.84 -22.35 -17.35
N ARG A 66 -11.82 -21.89 -16.64
CA ARG A 66 -10.71 -21.09 -17.17
C ARG A 66 -9.48 -21.97 -17.37
N ILE A 67 -8.78 -21.73 -18.48
CA ILE A 67 -7.42 -22.25 -18.72
C ILE A 67 -6.42 -21.27 -18.11
N ILE A 68 -5.62 -21.75 -17.17
CA ILE A 68 -4.60 -20.99 -16.46
C ILE A 68 -3.23 -21.47 -16.92
N ARG A 69 -2.39 -20.53 -17.35
CA ARG A 69 -1.01 -20.76 -17.81
C ARG A 69 -0.08 -19.66 -17.27
N PRO A 70 1.23 -19.94 -17.13
CA PRO A 70 2.19 -18.88 -16.86
C PRO A 70 2.18 -17.84 -17.98
N LYS A 71 2.20 -16.55 -17.64
CA LYS A 71 2.39 -15.47 -18.62
C LYS A 71 3.78 -15.52 -19.23
N GLY A 72 4.77 -15.86 -18.41
CA GLY A 72 6.17 -15.97 -18.80
C GLY A 72 6.93 -16.87 -17.82
N VAL A 73 8.01 -17.48 -18.32
CA VAL A 73 8.91 -18.32 -17.51
C VAL A 73 10.33 -18.03 -17.94
N GLU A 74 11.16 -17.61 -17.00
CA GLU A 74 12.54 -17.22 -17.28
C GLU A 74 13.50 -17.77 -16.22
N VAL A 75 14.75 -18.03 -16.63
CA VAL A 75 15.82 -18.38 -15.70
C VAL A 75 16.58 -17.10 -15.37
N VAL A 76 16.63 -16.76 -14.09
CA VAL A 76 17.26 -15.53 -13.60
C VAL A 76 18.26 -15.85 -12.50
N ARG A 77 19.25 -14.98 -12.32
CA ARG A 77 20.18 -15.07 -11.20
C ARG A 77 19.60 -14.36 -9.98
N ARG A 78 19.66 -15.03 -8.83
CA ARG A 78 19.26 -14.51 -7.52
C ARG A 78 20.25 -14.96 -6.46
N ARG A 79 20.22 -14.28 -5.31
CA ARG A 79 21.06 -14.59 -4.16
C ARG A 79 20.23 -15.25 -3.07
N LYS A 80 20.67 -16.41 -2.57
CA LYS A 80 20.08 -17.09 -1.41
C LYS A 80 21.17 -17.30 -0.36
N LEU A 81 20.95 -16.76 0.84
CA LEU A 81 21.90 -16.86 1.96
C LEU A 81 23.34 -16.50 1.55
N GLY A 82 23.48 -15.40 0.82
CA GLY A 82 24.78 -14.92 0.39
C GLY A 82 25.31 -15.53 -0.92
N ARG A 83 24.75 -16.64 -1.42
CA ARG A 83 25.23 -17.36 -2.60
C ARG A 83 24.38 -17.05 -3.83
N GLU A 84 25.02 -16.70 -4.94
CA GLU A 84 24.33 -16.57 -6.23
C GLU A 84 23.98 -17.94 -6.81
N MET A 85 22.80 -18.04 -7.40
CA MET A 85 22.31 -19.23 -8.09
C MET A 85 21.28 -18.87 -9.14
N GLU A 86 21.09 -19.76 -10.11
CA GLU A 86 20.01 -19.67 -11.09
C GLU A 86 18.72 -20.23 -10.51
N VAL A 87 17.64 -19.48 -10.69
CA VAL A 87 16.29 -19.82 -10.26
C VAL A 87 15.34 -19.57 -11.41
N VAL A 88 14.17 -20.23 -11.39
CA VAL A 88 13.12 -19.99 -12.37
C VAL A 88 12.16 -18.94 -11.81
N ARG A 89 11.95 -17.84 -12.52
CA ARG A 89 10.89 -16.86 -12.27
C ARG A 89 9.69 -17.22 -13.14
N VAL A 90 8.53 -17.34 -12.51
CA VAL A 90 7.25 -17.64 -13.15
C VAL A 90 6.37 -16.41 -13.03
N VAL A 91 6.07 -15.78 -14.17
CA VAL A 91 5.24 -14.58 -14.27
C VAL A 91 3.77 -14.97 -14.39
N LEU A 92 2.92 -14.28 -13.65
CA LEU A 92 1.48 -14.52 -13.57
C LEU A 92 0.72 -13.54 -14.47
N GLU A 93 -0.43 -13.95 -15.01
CA GLU A 93 -1.39 -13.00 -15.60
C GLU A 93 -2.06 -12.18 -14.50
N GLY A 94 -2.37 -12.81 -13.36
CA GLY A 94 -2.85 -12.10 -12.17
C GLY A 94 -2.74 -12.94 -10.88
N PRO A 95 -3.03 -12.35 -9.71
CA PRO A 95 -2.85 -12.99 -8.40
C PRO A 95 -3.63 -14.30 -8.21
N ARG A 96 -4.81 -14.43 -8.85
CA ARG A 96 -5.66 -15.63 -8.76
C ARG A 96 -5.02 -16.89 -9.36
N ASP A 97 -4.06 -16.71 -10.28
CA ASP A 97 -3.42 -17.81 -10.99
C ASP A 97 -2.27 -18.44 -10.19
N LEU A 98 -1.86 -17.79 -9.09
CA LEU A 98 -0.75 -18.21 -8.26
C LEU A 98 -0.97 -19.60 -7.65
N THR A 99 -2.11 -19.81 -6.98
CA THR A 99 -2.37 -21.07 -6.26
C THR A 99 -2.46 -22.27 -7.21
N PRO A 100 -3.23 -22.22 -8.32
CA PRO A 100 -3.35 -23.35 -9.25
C PRO A 100 -2.03 -23.68 -9.94
N LEU A 101 -1.31 -22.67 -10.44
CA LEU A 101 -0.01 -22.87 -11.09
C LEU A 101 1.02 -23.43 -10.12
N ARG A 102 1.11 -22.87 -8.90
CA ARG A 102 2.06 -23.37 -7.89
C ARG A 102 1.81 -24.83 -7.54
N HIS A 103 0.55 -25.24 -7.39
CA HIS A 103 0.20 -26.63 -7.10
C HIS A 103 0.62 -27.55 -8.27
N ALA A 104 0.26 -27.21 -9.51
CA ALA A 104 0.64 -28.02 -10.67
C ALA A 104 2.16 -28.10 -10.87
N ILE A 105 2.88 -26.99 -10.68
CA ILE A 105 4.34 -26.93 -10.83
C ILE A 105 5.05 -27.74 -9.74
N ARG A 106 4.51 -27.77 -8.52
CA ARG A 106 5.10 -28.54 -7.41
C ARG A 106 5.15 -30.04 -7.67
N GLU A 107 4.21 -30.58 -8.44
CA GLU A 107 4.16 -32.00 -8.80
C GLU A 107 5.17 -32.37 -9.91
N LEU A 108 5.85 -31.38 -10.51
CA LEU A 108 6.88 -31.64 -11.51
C LEU A 108 8.17 -32.19 -10.87
N PRO A 109 8.87 -33.12 -11.55
CA PRO A 109 10.13 -33.66 -11.05
C PRO A 109 11.22 -32.58 -10.96
N GLY A 110 12.03 -32.66 -9.90
CA GLY A 110 13.21 -31.81 -9.72
C GLY A 110 12.92 -30.42 -9.11
N MET A 111 11.71 -30.17 -8.61
CA MET A 111 11.41 -28.94 -7.84
C MET A 111 11.98 -29.05 -6.41
N LYS A 112 12.75 -28.05 -5.97
CA LYS A 112 13.39 -28.04 -4.64
C LYS A 112 12.76 -27.06 -3.65
N GLY A 113 12.17 -25.97 -4.13
CA GLY A 113 11.55 -24.97 -3.25
C GLY A 113 10.94 -23.80 -4.01
N PHE A 114 9.94 -23.19 -3.41
CA PHE A 114 9.17 -22.06 -3.93
C PHE A 114 9.34 -20.85 -3.02
N TYR A 115 9.39 -19.65 -3.60
CA TYR A 115 9.68 -18.40 -2.91
C TYR A 115 8.88 -17.25 -3.51
N GLY A 116 8.56 -16.25 -2.67
CA GLY A 116 7.87 -15.02 -3.10
C GLY A 116 6.40 -15.20 -3.45
N PHE A 117 5.84 -16.41 -3.29
CA PHE A 117 4.42 -16.68 -3.54
C PHE A 117 3.51 -16.19 -2.40
N ASP A 118 4.09 -15.92 -1.24
CA ASP A 118 3.45 -15.49 0.01
C ASP A 118 3.68 -14.00 0.30
N LEU A 119 4.28 -13.27 -0.64
CA LEU A 119 4.49 -11.84 -0.54
C LEU A 119 3.31 -11.08 -1.17
N PRO A 120 2.72 -10.11 -0.46
CA PRO A 120 1.86 -9.11 -1.10
C PRO A 120 2.58 -8.42 -2.26
N LEU A 121 1.84 -8.08 -3.32
CA LEU A 121 2.42 -7.51 -4.55
C LEU A 121 3.22 -6.23 -4.27
N THR A 122 2.72 -5.36 -3.39
CA THR A 122 3.37 -4.11 -2.99
C THR A 122 4.73 -4.36 -2.34
N ARG A 123 4.84 -5.40 -1.49
CA ARG A 123 6.12 -5.81 -0.90
C ARG A 123 7.06 -6.41 -1.93
N GLN A 124 6.55 -7.26 -2.82
CA GLN A 124 7.34 -7.79 -3.93
C GLN A 124 7.89 -6.65 -4.80
N TYR A 125 7.06 -5.66 -5.10
CA TYR A 125 7.42 -4.48 -5.89
C TYR A 125 8.58 -3.72 -5.25
N LEU A 126 8.45 -3.35 -3.97
CA LEU A 126 9.50 -2.63 -3.23
C LEU A 126 10.83 -3.40 -3.28
N ILE A 127 10.80 -4.71 -3.04
CA ILE A 127 12.00 -5.57 -3.04
C ILE A 127 12.63 -5.64 -4.43
N GLU A 128 11.84 -5.90 -5.47
CA GLU A 128 12.35 -6.09 -6.84
C GLU A 128 12.86 -4.78 -7.46
N ARG A 129 12.25 -3.65 -7.11
CA ARG A 129 12.69 -2.32 -7.54
C ARG A 129 13.78 -1.73 -6.64
N GLY A 130 14.08 -2.36 -5.50
CA GLY A 130 15.07 -1.85 -4.55
C GLY A 130 14.65 -0.52 -3.90
N LEU A 131 13.35 -0.28 -3.78
CA LEU A 131 12.78 0.91 -3.16
C LEU A 131 12.63 0.67 -1.65
N VAL A 132 12.81 1.74 -0.88
CA VAL A 132 12.71 1.72 0.57
C VAL A 132 11.63 2.72 0.97
N PRO A 133 10.64 2.32 1.79
CA PRO A 133 9.65 3.26 2.33
C PRO A 133 10.34 4.42 3.05
N LEU A 134 9.78 5.62 2.95
CA LEU A 134 10.33 6.86 3.52
C LEU A 134 11.73 7.22 3.01
N GLU A 135 12.07 6.82 1.79
CA GLU A 135 13.24 7.33 1.07
C GLU A 135 12.86 7.95 -0.28
N GLY A 136 13.80 8.68 -0.87
CA GLY A 136 13.61 9.29 -2.18
C GLY A 136 13.44 8.26 -3.29
N VAL A 137 12.55 8.59 -4.23
CA VAL A 137 12.34 7.84 -5.45
C VAL A 137 12.32 8.81 -6.63
N ARG A 138 13.03 8.43 -7.69
CA ARG A 138 12.99 9.10 -8.99
C ARG A 138 12.14 8.27 -9.94
N VAL A 139 11.17 8.90 -10.56
CA VAL A 139 10.33 8.32 -11.59
C VAL A 139 10.48 9.12 -12.88
N GLU A 140 10.72 8.41 -13.98
CA GLU A 140 10.51 8.94 -15.32
C GLU A 140 9.17 8.43 -15.84
N GLY A 141 8.32 9.35 -16.29
CA GLY A 141 6.97 9.03 -16.72
C GLY A 141 6.34 10.08 -17.61
N GLU A 142 5.14 9.77 -18.06
CA GLU A 142 4.30 10.65 -18.87
C GLU A 142 2.95 10.87 -18.20
N GLU A 143 2.42 12.07 -18.30
CA GLU A 143 1.12 12.41 -17.76
C GLU A 143 0.04 12.04 -18.77
N ARG A 144 -0.97 11.28 -18.32
CA ARG A 144 -2.16 10.94 -19.11
C ARG A 144 -3.40 11.15 -18.25
N GLU A 145 -4.33 11.97 -18.75
CA GLU A 145 -5.60 12.26 -18.06
C GLU A 145 -5.41 12.71 -16.59
N GLY A 146 -4.34 13.49 -16.33
CA GLY A 146 -4.01 13.99 -14.98
C GLY A 146 -3.33 12.96 -14.05
N THR A 147 -3.00 11.77 -14.55
CA THR A 147 -2.26 10.73 -13.80
C THR A 147 -0.87 10.54 -14.39
N LEU A 148 0.17 10.51 -13.55
CA LEU A 148 1.53 10.20 -13.99
C LEU A 148 1.71 8.68 -14.11
N ILE A 149 2.13 8.23 -15.29
CA ILE A 149 2.43 6.82 -15.57
C ILE A 149 3.93 6.67 -15.78
N ALA A 150 4.56 5.80 -14.98
CA ALA A 150 5.97 5.48 -15.10
C ALA A 150 6.25 4.81 -16.45
N THR A 151 7.19 5.36 -17.21
CA THR A 151 7.67 4.80 -18.49
C THR A 151 8.92 3.94 -18.30
N LEU A 152 9.63 4.16 -17.20
CA LEU A 152 10.76 3.36 -16.75
C LEU A 152 10.54 2.89 -15.30
N PRO A 153 11.18 1.78 -14.88
CA PRO A 153 11.18 1.37 -13.49
C PRO A 153 11.64 2.51 -12.56
N PRO A 154 10.90 2.79 -11.46
CA PRO A 154 11.34 3.77 -10.47
C PRO A 154 12.69 3.42 -9.86
N GLU A 155 13.48 4.45 -9.55
CA GLU A 155 14.84 4.33 -9.03
C GLU A 155 14.92 4.93 -7.62
N ARG A 156 15.55 4.23 -6.69
CA ARG A 156 15.86 4.76 -5.36
C ARG A 156 16.80 5.96 -5.45
N ARG A 157 16.55 6.99 -4.64
CA ARG A 157 17.36 8.20 -4.47
C ARG A 157 17.68 8.40 -2.99
N SER A 158 18.87 7.97 -2.57
CA SER A 158 19.31 8.14 -1.19
C SER A 158 19.55 9.61 -0.86
N GLY A 159 19.17 10.02 0.35
CA GLY A 159 19.40 11.38 0.86
C GLY A 159 18.38 12.42 0.41
N PHE A 160 17.32 12.02 -0.32
CA PHE A 160 16.16 12.89 -0.54
C PHE A 160 15.44 13.11 0.80
N GLN A 161 15.06 14.36 1.07
CA GLN A 161 14.35 14.74 2.29
C GLN A 161 13.15 15.60 1.91
N GLU A 162 12.07 15.40 2.63
CA GLU A 162 10.84 16.18 2.52
C GLU A 162 10.20 16.18 3.92
N GLU A 163 9.65 17.32 4.31
CA GLU A 163 8.99 17.44 5.61
C GLU A 163 7.63 16.74 5.56
N LEU A 164 7.30 16.02 6.64
CA LEU A 164 6.03 15.32 6.78
C LEU A 164 5.07 16.15 7.62
N GLU A 165 3.88 16.40 7.08
CA GLU A 165 2.79 17.01 7.82
C GLU A 165 2.17 15.95 8.75
N MET A 166 2.30 16.17 10.06
CA MET A 166 1.86 15.24 11.09
C MET A 166 0.72 15.84 11.90
N MET A 167 -0.30 15.05 12.19
CA MET A 167 -1.38 15.41 13.11
C MET A 167 -1.76 14.20 13.94
N SER A 168 -2.10 14.41 15.21
CA SER A 168 -2.68 13.37 16.07
C SER A 168 -4.13 13.68 16.40
N PHE A 169 -4.93 12.63 16.57
CA PHE A 169 -6.31 12.76 17.04
C PHE A 169 -6.70 11.73 18.10
N ASP A 170 -7.80 11.99 18.78
CA ASP A 170 -8.44 11.13 19.78
C ASP A 170 -9.95 11.45 19.82
N ILE A 171 -10.80 10.44 20.02
CA ILE A 171 -12.26 10.61 20.09
C ILE A 171 -12.81 10.30 21.47
N GLU A 172 -13.89 10.98 21.85
CA GLU A 172 -14.63 10.69 23.08
C GLU A 172 -16.06 10.27 22.75
N VAL A 173 -16.50 9.17 23.34
CA VAL A 173 -17.80 8.54 23.06
C VAL A 173 -18.69 8.61 24.29
N TYR A 174 -19.96 8.98 24.09
CA TYR A 174 -20.94 8.95 25.18
C TYR A 174 -21.55 7.55 25.36
N ASN A 175 -20.98 6.76 26.26
CA ASN A 175 -21.28 5.35 26.51
C ASN A 175 -21.84 5.07 27.93
N PRO A 176 -23.05 5.54 28.29
CA PRO A 176 -23.60 5.37 29.65
C PRO A 176 -23.78 3.90 30.07
N GLY A 177 -23.81 2.97 29.12
CA GLY A 177 -23.83 1.52 29.37
C GLY A 177 -22.47 0.90 29.70
N GLY A 178 -21.41 1.70 29.78
CA GLY A 178 -20.04 1.28 30.12
C GLY A 178 -19.23 0.86 28.89
N ILE A 179 -19.66 -0.15 28.15
CA ILE A 179 -18.96 -0.57 26.92
C ILE A 179 -19.49 0.27 25.74
N PRO A 180 -18.64 1.02 25.02
CA PRO A 180 -19.04 1.77 23.82
C PRO A 180 -19.65 0.88 22.74
N ARG A 181 -20.70 1.37 22.05
CA ARG A 181 -21.36 0.68 20.93
C ARG A 181 -21.65 1.66 19.81
N SER A 182 -20.95 1.52 18.69
CA SER A 182 -21.05 2.45 17.54
C SER A 182 -22.43 2.51 16.90
N ASP A 183 -23.29 1.51 17.10
CA ASP A 183 -24.68 1.54 16.61
C ASP A 183 -25.61 2.47 17.41
N ARG A 184 -25.17 2.97 18.58
CA ARG A 184 -26.05 3.64 19.56
C ARG A 184 -25.42 4.81 20.30
N ASP A 185 -24.16 4.65 20.70
CA ASP A 185 -23.46 5.55 21.60
C ASP A 185 -22.68 6.55 20.72
N PRO A 186 -23.00 7.84 20.71
CA PRO A 186 -22.43 8.78 19.74
C PRO A 186 -21.02 9.23 20.13
N VAL A 187 -20.21 9.57 19.13
CA VAL A 187 -18.99 10.35 19.31
C VAL A 187 -19.40 11.77 19.67
N ILE A 188 -18.88 12.30 20.78
CA ILE A 188 -19.25 13.62 21.30
C ILE A 188 -18.14 14.66 21.15
N MET A 189 -16.88 14.22 21.04
CA MET A 189 -15.74 15.11 20.82
C MET A 189 -14.67 14.44 19.97
N VAL A 190 -13.92 15.26 19.22
CA VAL A 190 -12.68 14.87 18.54
C VAL A 190 -11.61 15.89 18.90
N SER A 191 -10.53 15.43 19.53
CA SER A 191 -9.39 16.26 19.88
C SER A 191 -8.30 16.13 18.82
N LEU A 192 -7.64 17.24 18.47
CA LEU A 192 -6.61 17.33 17.43
C LEU A 192 -5.39 18.10 17.94
N ALA A 193 -4.20 17.65 17.57
CA ALA A 193 -2.95 18.35 17.85
C ALA A 193 -1.90 18.11 16.75
N ALA A 194 -1.02 19.09 16.52
CA ALA A 194 0.12 18.96 15.61
C ALA A 194 1.40 19.60 16.18
N PRO A 195 2.60 19.23 15.69
CA PRO A 195 3.88 19.72 16.22
C PRO A 195 4.10 21.23 16.12
N ASP A 196 3.43 21.91 15.19
CA ASP A 196 3.49 23.36 14.99
C ASP A 196 2.73 24.17 16.05
N GLY A 197 2.13 23.49 17.04
CA GLY A 197 1.34 24.11 18.10
C GLY A 197 -0.15 24.21 17.78
N PHE A 198 -0.59 23.71 16.62
CA PHE A 198 -2.01 23.55 16.34
C PHE A 198 -2.66 22.62 17.37
N ARG A 199 -3.78 23.08 17.93
CA ARG A 199 -4.63 22.32 18.83
C ARG A 199 -6.08 22.68 18.57
N LYS A 200 -6.95 21.69 18.58
CA LYS A 200 -8.37 21.90 18.37
C LYS A 200 -9.20 20.82 19.05
N VAL A 201 -10.38 21.19 19.53
CA VAL A 201 -11.39 20.23 19.97
C VAL A 201 -12.65 20.52 19.18
N LEU A 202 -13.14 19.52 18.47
CA LEU A 202 -14.44 19.59 17.80
C LEU A 202 -15.45 18.92 18.73
N THR A 203 -16.61 19.55 18.90
CA THR A 203 -17.73 18.94 19.62
C THR A 203 -19.04 19.42 19.02
N TRP A 204 -20.12 18.69 19.23
CA TRP A 204 -21.48 19.15 18.92
C TRP A 204 -22.34 19.30 20.18
N LYS A 205 -21.73 19.19 21.36
CA LYS A 205 -22.38 19.46 22.64
C LYS A 205 -22.21 20.93 22.98
N GLU A 206 -23.26 21.52 23.53
CA GLU A 206 -23.20 22.89 24.03
C GLU A 206 -22.17 22.99 25.16
N VAL A 207 -21.23 23.93 25.03
CA VAL A 207 -20.21 24.24 26.02
C VAL A 207 -20.27 25.74 26.31
N GLU A 208 -20.73 26.11 27.49
CA GLU A 208 -20.74 27.51 27.92
C GLU A 208 -19.31 28.00 28.18
N GLY A 209 -18.94 29.16 27.63
CA GLY A 209 -17.59 29.71 27.79
C GLY A 209 -16.49 28.87 27.15
N ALA A 210 -16.81 28.18 26.05
CA ALA A 210 -15.85 27.36 25.30
C ALA A 210 -14.57 28.16 24.96
N PRO A 211 -13.37 27.62 25.27
CA PRO A 211 -12.11 28.24 24.87
C PRO A 211 -11.97 28.39 23.35
N ASP A 212 -11.10 29.31 22.89
CA ASP A 212 -10.90 29.60 21.45
C ASP A 212 -10.48 28.40 20.59
N PHE A 213 -9.91 27.35 21.20
CA PHE A 213 -9.52 26.12 20.49
C PHE A 213 -10.66 25.10 20.37
N VAL A 214 -11.83 25.39 20.93
CA VAL A 214 -13.02 24.54 20.88
C VAL A 214 -13.95 25.06 19.79
N GLU A 215 -14.29 24.20 18.84
CA GLU A 215 -15.30 24.47 17.81
C GLU A 215 -16.56 23.66 18.13
N VAL A 216 -17.71 24.34 18.27
CA VAL A 216 -19.00 23.72 18.54
C VAL A 216 -19.83 23.66 17.25
N LEU A 217 -20.17 22.45 16.81
CA LEU A 217 -20.89 22.14 15.57
C LEU A 217 -22.35 21.75 15.86
N GLY A 218 -23.19 21.68 14.83
CA GLY A 218 -24.62 21.42 14.98
C GLY A 218 -24.99 19.95 15.22
N SER A 219 -24.11 19.01 14.84
CA SER A 219 -24.35 17.57 15.00
C SER A 219 -23.06 16.75 15.00
N GLU A 220 -23.15 15.47 15.41
CA GLU A 220 -22.06 14.50 15.29
C GLU A 220 -21.54 14.39 13.85
N ARG A 221 -22.46 14.38 12.88
CA ARG A 221 -22.11 14.34 11.46
C ARG A 221 -21.26 15.53 11.04
N GLU A 222 -21.69 16.75 11.38
CA GLU A 222 -20.94 17.98 11.04
C GLU A 222 -19.57 18.00 11.72
N MET A 223 -19.47 17.50 12.95
CA MET A 223 -18.20 17.36 13.67
C MET A 223 -17.23 16.40 12.95
N LEU A 224 -17.72 15.24 12.49
CA LEU A 224 -16.91 14.27 11.75
C LEU A 224 -16.53 14.78 10.35
N GLU A 225 -17.44 15.44 9.65
CA GLU A 225 -17.15 16.10 8.37
C GLU A 225 -16.06 17.17 8.57
N ARG A 226 -16.15 17.99 9.63
CA ARG A 226 -15.13 18.99 9.96
C ARG A 226 -13.77 18.39 10.31
N PHE A 227 -13.74 17.24 10.99
CA PHE A 227 -12.51 16.49 11.23
C PHE A 227 -11.81 16.11 9.92
N VAL A 228 -12.54 15.50 8.98
CA VAL A 228 -12.01 15.11 7.66
C VAL A 228 -11.54 16.32 6.87
N GLU A 229 -12.30 17.42 6.89
CA GLU A 229 -11.89 18.67 6.25
C GLU A 229 -10.57 19.20 6.82
N LEU A 230 -10.39 19.22 8.15
CA LEU A 230 -9.15 19.70 8.77
C LEU A 230 -7.93 18.84 8.40
N VAL A 231 -8.09 17.51 8.35
CA VAL A 231 -7.05 16.59 7.87
C VAL A 231 -6.66 16.94 6.43
N GLY A 232 -7.66 17.20 5.56
CA GLY A 232 -7.46 17.53 4.16
C GLY A 232 -6.87 18.93 3.93
N GLU A 233 -7.37 19.95 4.62
CA GLU A 233 -6.90 21.35 4.56
C GLU A 233 -5.42 21.47 4.93
N ARG A 234 -4.99 20.70 5.93
CA ARG A 234 -3.57 20.65 6.34
C ARG A 234 -2.72 19.81 5.39
N GLY A 235 -3.31 18.91 4.62
CA GLY A 235 -2.57 17.96 3.78
C GLY A 235 -1.74 17.00 4.62
N VAL A 236 -2.34 16.44 5.67
CA VAL A 236 -1.69 15.54 6.62
C VAL A 236 -1.17 14.29 5.92
N ASP A 237 0.13 14.02 6.07
CA ASP A 237 0.79 12.83 5.55
C ASP A 237 0.75 11.67 6.55
N LEU A 238 0.87 12.00 7.84
CA LEU A 238 0.85 11.05 8.95
C LEU A 238 -0.23 11.45 9.97
N LEU A 239 -1.32 10.69 9.98
CA LEU A 239 -2.37 10.82 11.00
C LEU A 239 -2.11 9.80 12.11
N LEU A 240 -1.87 10.30 13.31
CA LEU A 240 -1.42 9.53 14.47
C LEU A 240 -2.51 9.47 15.54
N GLY A 241 -2.41 8.50 16.43
CA GLY A 241 -3.30 8.36 17.59
C GLY A 241 -2.87 7.18 18.46
N TYR A 242 -3.66 6.88 19.49
CA TYR A 242 -3.42 5.75 20.37
C TYR A 242 -4.60 4.79 20.32
N ASN A 243 -4.36 3.52 19.96
CA ASN A 243 -5.39 2.49 19.77
C ASN A 243 -6.39 2.78 18.62
N THR A 244 -6.01 3.66 17.70
CA THR A 244 -6.87 4.18 16.63
C THR A 244 -7.30 3.14 15.61
N ASP A 245 -6.40 2.26 15.19
CA ASP A 245 -6.73 1.17 14.25
C ASP A 245 -7.74 0.17 14.84
N PHE A 246 -7.85 0.08 16.17
CA PHE A 246 -8.69 -0.90 16.86
C PHE A 246 -9.96 -0.31 17.47
N PHE A 247 -9.99 1.01 17.69
CA PHE A 247 -11.13 1.69 18.31
C PHE A 247 -11.57 2.89 17.49
N ASP A 248 -10.77 3.95 17.38
CA ASP A 248 -11.24 5.22 16.82
C ASP A 248 -11.71 5.13 15.35
N PHE A 249 -10.95 4.47 14.46
CA PHE A 249 -11.34 4.33 13.05
C PHE A 249 -12.47 3.32 12.82
N PRO A 250 -12.51 2.15 13.50
CA PRO A 250 -13.63 1.23 13.37
C PRO A 250 -14.95 1.71 13.98
N TYR A 251 -14.91 2.65 14.94
CA TYR A 251 -16.09 3.18 15.63
C TYR A 251 -16.92 4.07 14.71
#